data_AF-A4GIF5-F1
#
_entry.id   AF-A4GIF5-F1
#
_cell.length_a   1.000
_cell.length_b   1.000
_cell.length_c   1.000
_cell.angle_alpha   90.00
_cell.angle_beta   90.00
_cell.angle_gamma   90.00
#
_symmetry.space_group_name_H-M   'P 1'
#
loop_
_entity.id
_entity.type
_entity.pdbx_description
1 polymer ?
#
loop_
_entity_poly.entity_id
_entity_poly.type
_entity_poly.pdbx_seq_one_letter_code
_entity_poly.pdbx_strand_id
1 'polypeptide(L)'
;MNSTTAAQTPDFWLTSGWHLCDHGPEGGLMPSADFMLAYFHRPELALVEESCAAETALHEKLISDPFAVVTEDELAVLADPDVAHNYRAVLAFRQFVAEYDTLQSAYMAIAQGASVSFPPLFVDQMAQIILREILDGVDDPLQIRAAEILFRSQSVTTEDGRIMIADQSTVQLQADYQRSLKQQERPEEVQIDILTSETKQLYWERSDRFDTSVDIAFTQPGLDAFARVLEKWVAHFLHLQVTITPLVKIEDDHWLWHLGLDMNATAILNDLYAGKDVSEDRLREILCLFKLTAETGLKPEMAGHPVYMGLAMNAAGIVSAKPQNLLVNLPLSDA
;
A
#
# COMPACT_ATOMS: atom_id res chain seq x y z
N MET A 1 41.61 -4.56 16.64
CA MET A 1 40.49 -3.64 16.42
C MET A 1 39.42 -4.47 15.73
N ASN A 2 38.45 -4.96 16.49
CA ASN A 2 37.34 -5.73 15.93
C ASN A 2 36.36 -4.74 15.33
N SER A 3 36.36 -4.62 14.01
CA SER A 3 35.24 -4.02 13.29
C SER A 3 34.09 -5.01 13.37
N THR A 4 33.19 -4.80 14.32
CA THR A 4 31.90 -5.46 14.35
C THR A 4 31.18 -5.07 13.05
N THR A 5 31.12 -5.99 12.09
CA THR A 5 30.24 -5.86 10.93
C THR A 5 28.84 -5.76 11.50
N ALA A 6 28.17 -4.60 11.33
CA ALA A 6 26.76 -4.49 11.65
C ALA A 6 26.04 -5.62 10.90
N ALA A 7 25.22 -6.41 11.60
CA ALA A 7 24.40 -7.41 10.93
C ALA A 7 23.54 -6.67 9.89
N GLN A 8 23.72 -6.98 8.61
CA GLN A 8 22.89 -6.40 7.56
C GLN A 8 21.46 -6.91 7.77
N THR A 9 20.51 -5.99 7.87
CA THR A 9 19.08 -6.31 7.86
C THR A 9 18.77 -7.14 6.60
N PRO A 10 18.01 -8.24 6.70
CA PRO A 10 17.63 -9.02 5.53
C PRO A 10 16.88 -8.17 4.50
N ASP A 11 17.11 -8.46 3.23
CA ASP A 11 16.39 -7.81 2.14
C ASP A 11 14.93 -8.30 2.08
N PHE A 12 14.03 -7.49 1.50
CA PHE A 12 12.59 -7.77 1.45
C PHE A 12 11.90 -7.08 0.28
N TRP A 13 10.73 -7.61 -0.09
CA TRP A 13 9.96 -7.20 -1.28
C TRP A 13 10.86 -7.07 -2.52
N LEU A 14 11.62 -8.11 -2.80
CA LEU A 14 12.55 -8.19 -3.93
C LEU A 14 11.83 -7.95 -5.27
N THR A 15 10.54 -8.30 -5.35
CA THR A 15 9.71 -8.09 -6.53
C THR A 15 9.03 -6.72 -6.57
N SER A 16 9.30 -5.82 -5.62
CA SER A 16 8.73 -4.46 -5.63
C SER A 16 9.22 -3.64 -6.83
N GLY A 17 10.43 -3.91 -7.33
CA GLY A 17 11.09 -3.08 -8.35
C GLY A 17 11.98 -1.99 -7.75
N TRP A 18 12.10 -1.88 -6.43
CA TRP A 18 12.95 -0.90 -5.75
C TRP A 18 14.42 -0.95 -6.20
N HIS A 19 14.99 -2.15 -6.37
CA HIS A 19 16.39 -2.33 -6.83
C HIS A 19 16.63 -1.88 -8.29
N LEU A 20 15.58 -1.57 -9.04
CA LEU A 20 15.66 -1.11 -10.43
C LEU A 20 15.53 0.41 -10.53
N CYS A 21 15.19 1.08 -9.43
CA CYS A 21 15.12 2.53 -9.37
C CYS A 21 16.50 3.11 -9.08
N ASP A 22 16.86 4.16 -9.81
CA ASP A 22 17.98 5.03 -9.44
C ASP A 22 17.51 6.06 -8.41
N HIS A 23 18.46 6.66 -7.67
CA HIS A 23 18.16 7.77 -6.76
C HIS A 23 18.48 9.12 -7.41
N GLY A 24 17.54 10.06 -7.28
CA GLY A 24 17.70 11.42 -7.80
C GLY A 24 18.77 12.24 -7.06
N PRO A 25 19.25 13.36 -7.64
CA PRO A 25 20.26 14.22 -7.01
C PRO A 25 19.84 14.79 -5.64
N GLU A 26 18.55 15.02 -5.44
CA GLU A 26 17.97 15.51 -4.18
C GLU A 26 17.40 14.37 -3.31
N GLY A 27 17.69 13.11 -3.67
CA GLY A 27 17.04 11.92 -3.12
C GLY A 27 15.74 11.57 -3.85
N GLY A 28 15.11 10.48 -3.43
CA GLY A 28 13.89 9.95 -4.06
C GLY A 28 14.18 9.00 -5.23
N LEU A 29 13.16 8.20 -5.58
CA LEU A 29 13.28 7.11 -6.54
C LEU A 29 12.91 7.59 -7.94
N MET A 30 13.82 7.45 -8.89
CA MET A 30 13.61 7.84 -10.28
C MET A 30 12.90 6.73 -11.05
N PRO A 31 11.89 7.05 -11.89
CA PRO A 31 11.29 6.09 -12.83
C PRO A 31 12.25 5.81 -13.99
N SER A 32 13.32 5.06 -13.71
CA SER A 32 14.41 4.75 -14.65
C SER A 32 13.94 3.85 -15.82
N ALA A 33 14.81 3.69 -16.81
CA ALA A 33 14.59 2.73 -17.90
C ALA A 33 14.48 1.30 -17.36
N ASP A 34 15.33 0.90 -16.41
CA ASP A 34 15.33 -0.44 -15.82
C ASP A 34 14.05 -0.69 -15.01
N PHE A 35 13.56 0.32 -14.27
CA PHE A 35 12.27 0.28 -13.60
C PHE A 35 11.13 0.05 -14.60
N MET A 36 11.09 0.81 -15.70
CA MET A 36 10.04 0.63 -16.72
C MET A 36 10.16 -0.69 -17.47
N LEU A 37 11.37 -1.17 -17.70
CA LEU A 37 11.63 -2.46 -18.36
C LEU A 37 11.00 -3.63 -17.60
N ALA A 38 11.01 -3.59 -16.27
CA ALA A 38 10.35 -4.62 -15.46
C ALA A 38 8.84 -4.73 -15.69
N TYR A 39 8.17 -3.63 -16.06
CA TYR A 39 6.75 -3.69 -16.43
C TYR A 39 6.52 -4.40 -17.76
N PHE A 40 7.43 -4.24 -18.74
CA PHE A 40 7.35 -4.93 -20.02
C PHE A 40 7.71 -6.42 -19.92
N HIS A 41 8.43 -6.83 -18.87
CA HIS A 41 8.69 -8.24 -18.57
C HIS A 41 7.57 -8.97 -17.82
N ARG A 42 6.47 -8.29 -17.51
CA ARG A 42 5.36 -8.90 -16.78
C ARG A 42 4.63 -9.95 -17.63
N PRO A 43 4.08 -11.01 -17.00
CA PRO A 43 3.35 -12.06 -17.71
C PRO A 43 2.21 -11.53 -18.60
N GLU A 44 1.55 -10.45 -18.19
CA GLU A 44 0.45 -9.81 -18.93
C GLU A 44 0.87 -9.20 -20.27
N LEU A 45 2.17 -8.99 -20.49
CA LEU A 45 2.77 -8.48 -21.73
C LEU A 45 3.79 -9.44 -22.35
N ALA A 46 3.97 -10.62 -21.76
CA ALA A 46 4.91 -11.62 -22.24
C ALA A 46 4.41 -12.22 -23.55
N LEU A 47 5.31 -12.32 -24.54
CA LEU A 47 5.00 -12.97 -25.81
C LEU A 47 4.69 -14.46 -25.60
N VAL A 48 3.66 -14.94 -26.30
CA VAL A 48 3.25 -16.35 -26.37
C VAL A 48 3.41 -16.88 -27.80
N GLU A 49 3.20 -18.17 -28.02
CA GLU A 49 3.36 -18.79 -29.35
C GLU A 49 2.39 -18.19 -30.38
N GLU A 50 1.21 -17.76 -29.92
CA GLU A 50 0.16 -17.13 -30.73
C GLU A 50 0.35 -15.63 -30.95
N SER A 51 1.35 -14.99 -30.33
CA SER A 51 1.59 -13.55 -30.45
C SER A 51 1.84 -13.16 -31.91
N CYS A 52 1.18 -12.08 -32.35
CA CYS A 52 1.28 -11.65 -33.74
C CYS A 52 2.60 -10.90 -34.03
N ALA A 53 2.94 -10.73 -35.31
CA ALA A 53 4.17 -10.04 -35.70
C ALA A 53 4.23 -8.58 -35.22
N ALA A 54 3.08 -7.89 -35.17
CA ALA A 54 3.00 -6.52 -34.66
C ALA A 54 3.28 -6.45 -33.15
N GLU A 55 2.76 -7.41 -32.39
CA GLU A 55 3.00 -7.53 -30.95
C GLU A 55 4.46 -7.84 -30.65
N THR A 56 5.06 -8.78 -31.39
CA THR A 56 6.48 -9.12 -31.26
C THR A 56 7.35 -7.89 -31.52
N ALA A 57 7.08 -7.14 -32.60
CA ALA A 57 7.83 -5.93 -32.93
C ALA A 57 7.66 -4.81 -31.88
N LEU A 58 6.45 -4.63 -31.36
CA LEU A 58 6.17 -3.65 -30.29
C LEU A 58 6.91 -4.04 -28.99
N HIS A 59 6.88 -5.32 -28.62
CA HIS A 59 7.55 -5.83 -27.45
C HIS A 59 9.08 -5.62 -27.57
N GLU A 60 9.69 -6.06 -28.67
CA GLU A 60 11.13 -5.88 -28.92
C GLU A 60 11.55 -4.39 -28.87
N LYS A 61 10.74 -3.50 -29.45
CA LYS A 61 10.94 -2.05 -29.41
C LYS A 61 10.97 -1.53 -27.96
N LEU A 62 10.02 -1.92 -27.12
CA LEU A 62 9.91 -1.48 -25.73
C LEU A 62 10.93 -2.13 -24.79
N ILE A 63 11.38 -3.36 -25.10
CA ILE A 63 12.50 -3.99 -24.40
C ILE A 63 13.82 -3.25 -24.70
N SER A 64 14.02 -2.81 -25.95
CA SER A 64 15.23 -2.08 -26.33
C SER A 64 15.25 -0.62 -25.86
N ASP A 65 14.08 0.03 -25.83
CA ASP A 65 13.91 1.40 -25.37
C ASP A 65 12.55 1.52 -24.65
N PRO A 66 12.54 1.38 -23.30
CA PRO A 66 11.32 1.42 -22.49
C PRO A 66 10.51 2.71 -22.65
N PHE A 67 11.14 3.80 -23.07
CA PHE A 67 10.51 5.11 -23.30
C PHE A 67 10.26 5.43 -24.77
N ALA A 68 10.46 4.48 -25.68
CA ALA A 68 10.13 4.64 -27.09
C ALA A 68 8.68 5.07 -27.28
N VAL A 69 8.46 6.03 -28.19
CA VAL A 69 7.11 6.51 -28.53
C VAL A 69 6.33 5.37 -29.18
N VAL A 70 5.11 5.11 -28.69
CA VAL A 70 4.17 4.13 -29.24
C VAL A 70 2.90 4.88 -29.63
N THR A 71 2.44 4.68 -30.86
CA THR A 71 1.23 5.30 -31.39
C THR A 71 0.01 4.39 -31.24
N GLU A 72 -1.20 4.95 -31.24
CA GLU A 72 -2.43 4.14 -31.24
C GLU A 72 -2.58 3.29 -32.51
N ASP A 73 -2.01 3.71 -33.65
CA ASP A 73 -2.00 2.89 -34.86
C ASP A 73 -1.18 1.61 -34.68
N GLU A 74 -0.06 1.67 -33.93
CA GLU A 74 0.73 0.48 -33.56
C GLU A 74 -0.06 -0.45 -32.62
N LEU A 75 -0.88 0.10 -31.73
CA LEU A 75 -1.73 -0.69 -30.83
C LEU A 75 -2.96 -1.26 -31.53
N ALA A 76 -3.51 -0.56 -32.53
CA ALA A 76 -4.70 -0.97 -33.26
C ALA A 76 -4.48 -2.16 -34.20
N VAL A 77 -3.22 -2.44 -34.57
CA VAL A 77 -2.85 -3.59 -35.41
C VAL A 77 -2.53 -4.86 -34.62
N LEU A 78 -2.54 -4.79 -33.28
CA LEU A 78 -2.43 -5.97 -32.42
C LEU A 78 -3.65 -6.87 -32.64
N ALA A 79 -3.41 -8.17 -32.85
CA ALA A 79 -4.48 -9.13 -33.14
C ALA A 79 -5.39 -9.38 -31.93
N ASP A 80 -4.82 -9.37 -30.72
CA ASP A 80 -5.54 -9.57 -29.48
C ASP A 80 -5.88 -8.22 -28.82
N PRO A 81 -7.18 -7.88 -28.66
CA PRO A 81 -7.59 -6.63 -28.04
C PRO A 81 -7.23 -6.54 -26.54
N ASP A 82 -7.13 -7.67 -25.83
CA ASP A 82 -6.77 -7.70 -24.41
C ASP A 82 -5.28 -7.38 -24.24
N VAL A 83 -4.42 -7.90 -25.12
CA VAL A 83 -3.00 -7.51 -25.18
C VAL A 83 -2.86 -6.01 -25.46
N ALA A 84 -3.61 -5.47 -26.42
CA ALA A 84 -3.61 -4.03 -26.69
C ALA A 84 -4.08 -3.21 -25.49
N HIS A 85 -5.05 -3.70 -24.72
CA HIS A 85 -5.50 -3.06 -23.49
C HIS A 85 -4.41 -3.04 -22.41
N ASN A 86 -3.70 -4.16 -22.22
CA ASN A 86 -2.59 -4.25 -21.26
C ASN A 86 -1.44 -3.29 -21.62
N TYR A 87 -1.06 -3.21 -22.90
CA TYR A 87 -0.06 -2.24 -23.34
C TYR A 87 -0.51 -0.80 -23.07
N ARG A 88 -1.78 -0.44 -23.35
CA ARG A 88 -2.30 0.90 -23.05
C ARG A 88 -2.19 1.24 -21.57
N ALA A 89 -2.52 0.30 -20.68
CA ALA A 89 -2.43 0.51 -19.24
C ALA A 89 -0.98 0.81 -18.79
N VAL A 90 -0.01 0.01 -19.26
CA VAL A 90 1.41 0.22 -18.93
C VAL A 90 1.97 1.50 -19.56
N LEU A 91 1.60 1.81 -20.81
CA LEU A 91 2.05 3.03 -21.50
C LEU A 91 1.46 4.30 -20.86
N ALA A 92 0.21 4.26 -20.40
CA ALA A 92 -0.41 5.35 -19.66
C ALA A 92 0.29 5.58 -18.31
N PHE A 93 0.62 4.51 -17.58
CA PHE A 93 1.42 4.60 -16.36
C PHE A 93 2.81 5.19 -16.63
N ARG A 94 3.51 4.66 -17.65
CA ARG A 94 4.82 5.17 -18.11
C ARG A 94 4.78 6.66 -18.40
N GLN A 95 3.78 7.10 -19.17
CA GLN A 95 3.63 8.51 -19.54
C GLN A 95 3.46 9.37 -18.30
N PHE A 96 2.60 8.94 -17.37
CA PHE A 96 2.36 9.68 -16.14
C PHE A 96 3.64 9.80 -15.29
N VAL A 97 4.36 8.71 -15.03
CA VAL A 97 5.58 8.79 -14.19
C VAL A 97 6.70 9.56 -14.87
N ALA A 98 6.75 9.59 -16.21
CA ALA A 98 7.71 10.38 -16.97
C ALA A 98 7.51 11.90 -16.85
N GLU A 99 6.34 12.36 -16.37
CA GLU A 99 6.07 13.78 -16.12
C GLU A 99 6.70 14.29 -14.81
N TYR A 100 7.26 13.40 -13.99
CA TYR A 100 7.81 13.72 -12.67
C TYR A 100 9.24 13.20 -12.51
N ASP A 101 10.06 13.95 -11.77
CA ASP A 101 11.46 13.57 -11.52
C ASP A 101 11.59 12.32 -10.62
N THR A 102 10.60 12.08 -9.75
CA THR A 102 10.59 10.94 -8.82
C THR A 102 9.21 10.29 -8.70
N LEU A 103 9.19 9.02 -8.32
CA LEU A 103 7.97 8.27 -7.98
C LEU A 103 7.24 8.93 -6.80
N GLN A 104 7.96 9.51 -5.84
CA GLN A 104 7.39 10.27 -4.74
C GLN A 104 6.60 11.49 -5.26
N SER A 105 7.18 12.27 -6.17
CA SER A 105 6.50 13.42 -6.77
C SER A 105 5.27 13.01 -7.58
N ALA A 106 5.38 11.93 -8.36
CA ALA A 106 4.24 11.36 -9.10
C ALA A 106 3.13 10.91 -8.14
N TYR A 107 3.47 10.21 -7.07
CA TYR A 107 2.54 9.74 -6.06
C TYR A 107 1.85 10.90 -5.32
N MET A 108 2.61 11.94 -4.96
CA MET A 108 2.07 13.14 -4.32
C MET A 108 1.10 13.89 -5.24
N ALA A 109 1.40 13.97 -6.55
CA ALA A 109 0.49 14.57 -7.51
C ALA A 109 -0.86 13.82 -7.58
N ILE A 110 -0.83 12.48 -7.56
CA ILE A 110 -2.06 11.65 -7.48
C ILE A 110 -2.83 11.96 -6.19
N ALA A 111 -2.13 12.01 -5.05
CA ALA A 111 -2.76 12.33 -3.77
C ALA A 111 -3.45 13.70 -3.79
N GLN A 112 -2.86 14.68 -4.49
CA GLN A 112 -3.38 16.03 -4.69
C GLN A 112 -4.46 16.14 -5.77
N GLY A 113 -4.85 15.03 -6.41
CA GLY A 113 -5.97 14.97 -7.36
C GLY A 113 -5.58 15.02 -8.83
N ALA A 114 -4.32 14.75 -9.19
CA ALA A 114 -3.94 14.52 -10.58
C ALA A 114 -4.79 13.37 -11.17
N SER A 115 -5.28 13.56 -12.39
CA SER A 115 -6.07 12.56 -13.09
C SER A 115 -5.17 11.43 -13.58
N VAL A 116 -5.58 10.19 -13.34
CA VAL A 116 -4.89 8.98 -13.82
C VAL A 116 -5.77 8.24 -14.81
N SER A 117 -5.14 7.68 -15.85
CA SER A 117 -5.80 6.89 -16.91
C SER A 117 -5.36 5.43 -16.91
N PHE A 118 -4.72 4.98 -15.84
CA PHE A 118 -4.24 3.61 -15.64
C PHE A 118 -4.91 2.95 -14.42
N PRO A 119 -4.92 1.60 -14.33
CA PRO A 119 -5.51 0.87 -13.21
C PRO A 119 -4.99 1.29 -11.82
N PRO A 120 -5.82 1.27 -10.76
CA PRO A 120 -5.40 1.61 -9.39
C PRO A 120 -4.20 0.79 -8.87
N LEU A 121 -4.02 -0.44 -9.36
CA LEU A 121 -2.89 -1.32 -9.02
C LEU A 121 -1.52 -0.63 -9.21
N PHE A 122 -1.37 0.26 -10.19
CA PHE A 122 -0.11 0.98 -10.38
C PHE A 122 0.16 1.99 -9.25
N VAL A 123 -0.89 2.55 -8.66
CA VAL A 123 -0.79 3.43 -7.47
C VAL A 123 -0.35 2.62 -6.25
N ASP A 124 -0.91 1.43 -6.08
CA ASP A 124 -0.52 0.49 -5.03
C ASP A 124 0.95 0.08 -5.18
N GLN A 125 1.41 -0.19 -6.40
CA GLN A 125 2.81 -0.53 -6.69
C GLN A 125 3.76 0.63 -6.40
N MET A 126 3.40 1.87 -6.72
CA MET A 126 4.17 3.04 -6.31
C MET A 126 4.26 3.14 -4.78
N ALA A 127 3.15 2.93 -4.07
CA ALA A 127 3.15 2.93 -2.60
C ALA A 127 4.07 1.84 -2.04
N GLN A 128 4.04 0.63 -2.59
CA GLN A 128 4.93 -0.47 -2.21
C GLN A 128 6.41 -0.10 -2.35
N ILE A 129 6.80 0.43 -3.51
CA ILE A 129 8.19 0.78 -3.82
C ILE A 129 8.69 1.90 -2.90
N ILE A 130 7.84 2.90 -2.65
CA ILE A 130 8.18 4.01 -1.76
C ILE A 130 8.26 3.52 -0.30
N LEU A 131 7.37 2.61 0.12
CA LEU A 131 7.48 1.99 1.44
C LEU A 131 8.73 1.13 1.56
N ARG A 132 9.19 0.48 0.49
CA ARG A 132 10.45 -0.28 0.50
C ARG A 132 11.64 0.63 0.81
N GLU A 133 11.67 1.82 0.21
CA GLU A 133 12.67 2.86 0.50
C GLU A 133 12.56 3.36 1.95
N ILE A 134 11.34 3.70 2.40
CA ILE A 134 11.09 4.23 3.74
C ILE A 134 11.49 3.25 4.85
N LEU A 135 11.31 1.95 4.60
CA LEU A 135 11.56 0.89 5.56
C LEU A 135 12.95 0.27 5.43
N ASP A 136 13.80 0.80 4.55
CA ASP A 136 15.19 0.35 4.45
C ASP A 136 15.91 0.54 5.81
N GLY A 137 16.58 -0.52 6.26
CA GLY A 137 17.23 -0.55 7.57
C GLY A 137 16.31 -0.74 8.78
N VAL A 138 14.98 -0.85 8.61
CA VAL A 138 14.07 -1.22 9.72
C VAL A 138 14.27 -2.69 10.08
N ASP A 139 14.57 -2.96 11.34
CA ASP A 139 14.92 -4.30 11.84
C ASP A 139 13.73 -5.12 12.34
N ASP A 140 12.59 -4.47 12.60
CA ASP A 140 11.37 -5.11 13.08
C ASP A 140 10.47 -5.59 11.92
N PRO A 141 10.36 -6.91 11.68
CA PRO A 141 9.60 -7.44 10.54
C PRO A 141 8.10 -7.16 10.65
N LEU A 142 7.58 -6.92 11.86
CA LEU A 142 6.17 -6.57 12.04
C LEU A 142 5.84 -5.21 11.42
N GLN A 143 6.78 -4.27 11.38
CA GLN A 143 6.57 -3.00 10.68
C GLN A 143 6.46 -3.24 9.17
N ILE A 144 7.29 -4.11 8.62
CA ILE A 144 7.27 -4.42 7.19
C ILE A 144 5.98 -5.16 6.83
N ARG A 145 5.59 -6.18 7.60
CA ARG A 145 4.30 -6.85 7.39
C ARG A 145 3.13 -5.89 7.50
N ALA A 146 3.10 -5.02 8.51
CA ALA A 146 2.04 -4.05 8.70
C ALA A 146 1.96 -3.01 7.57
N ALA A 147 3.09 -2.67 6.95
CA ALA A 147 3.13 -1.75 5.82
C ALA A 147 2.39 -2.27 4.58
N GLU A 148 2.24 -3.59 4.43
CA GLU A 148 1.43 -4.18 3.35
C GLU A 148 -0.04 -3.70 3.36
N ILE A 149 -0.58 -3.26 4.50
CA ILE A 149 -1.93 -2.69 4.61
C ILE A 149 -2.09 -1.47 3.68
N LEU A 150 -1.00 -0.74 3.44
CA LEU A 150 -1.01 0.52 2.69
C LEU A 150 -0.98 0.33 1.16
N PHE A 151 -0.67 -0.87 0.67
CA PHE A 151 -0.59 -1.13 -0.77
C PHE A 151 -1.23 -2.47 -1.19
N ARG A 152 -1.80 -3.23 -0.27
CA ARG A 152 -2.55 -4.46 -0.57
C ARG A 152 -3.83 -4.51 0.23
N SER A 153 -4.93 -4.86 -0.43
CA SER A 153 -6.19 -5.14 0.27
C SER A 153 -6.03 -6.32 1.23
N GLN A 154 -6.55 -6.19 2.45
CA GLN A 154 -6.43 -7.20 3.49
C GLN A 154 -7.81 -7.79 3.81
N SER A 155 -7.90 -9.12 3.88
CA SER A 155 -9.03 -9.81 4.50
C SER A 155 -8.91 -9.77 6.01
N VAL A 156 -10.03 -9.50 6.68
CA VAL A 156 -10.14 -9.40 8.12
C VAL A 156 -10.82 -10.63 8.68
N THR A 157 -10.27 -11.17 9.76
CA THR A 157 -10.90 -12.20 10.57
C THR A 157 -10.89 -11.76 12.02
N THR A 158 -12.06 -11.75 12.66
CA THR A 158 -12.21 -11.37 14.07
C THR A 158 -12.62 -12.59 14.89
N GLU A 159 -11.76 -12.98 15.83
CA GLU A 159 -11.97 -14.16 16.67
C GLU A 159 -11.36 -13.91 18.06
N ASP A 160 -12.11 -14.22 19.13
CA ASP A 160 -11.66 -14.11 20.53
C ASP A 160 -10.94 -12.79 20.90
N GLY A 161 -11.43 -11.66 20.36
CA GLY A 161 -10.89 -10.32 20.61
C GLY A 161 -9.64 -9.98 19.80
N ARG A 162 -9.22 -10.85 18.90
CA ARG A 162 -8.14 -10.63 17.93
C ARG A 162 -8.70 -10.03 16.65
N ILE A 163 -7.87 -9.23 15.97
CA ILE A 163 -8.20 -8.67 14.65
C ILE A 163 -7.08 -9.06 13.71
N MET A 164 -7.29 -10.18 13.03
CA MET A 164 -6.34 -10.79 12.12
C MET A 164 -6.51 -10.19 10.73
N ILE A 165 -5.42 -9.67 10.16
CA ILE A 165 -5.38 -9.15 8.80
C ILE A 165 -4.40 -9.96 7.94
N ALA A 166 -4.85 -10.37 6.75
CA ALA A 166 -4.08 -11.15 5.80
C ALA A 166 -4.29 -10.63 4.37
N ASP A 167 -3.33 -10.84 3.46
CA ASP A 167 -3.47 -10.42 2.07
C ASP A 167 -4.70 -11.08 1.41
N GLN A 168 -5.61 -10.25 0.88
CA GLN A 168 -6.87 -10.73 0.32
C GLN A 168 -6.64 -11.67 -0.87
N SER A 169 -5.71 -11.33 -1.77
CA SER A 169 -5.44 -12.15 -2.96
C SER A 169 -4.93 -13.53 -2.59
N THR A 170 -4.04 -13.61 -1.60
CA THR A 170 -3.49 -14.87 -1.10
C THR A 170 -4.53 -15.72 -0.39
N VAL A 171 -5.37 -15.10 0.47
CA VAL A 171 -6.52 -15.77 1.10
C VAL A 171 -7.44 -16.38 0.05
N GLN A 172 -7.81 -15.59 -0.96
CA GLN A 172 -8.73 -16.00 -2.01
C GLN A 172 -8.16 -17.15 -2.86
N LEU A 173 -6.89 -17.05 -3.25
CA LEU A 173 -6.21 -18.08 -4.01
C LEU A 173 -6.16 -19.41 -3.25
N GLN A 174 -5.82 -19.38 -1.97
CA GLN A 174 -5.79 -20.59 -1.14
C GLN A 174 -7.19 -21.18 -0.95
N ALA A 175 -8.22 -20.35 -0.73
CA ALA A 175 -9.60 -20.79 -0.63
C ALA A 175 -10.08 -21.47 -1.92
N ASP A 176 -9.81 -20.89 -3.08
CA ASP A 176 -10.21 -21.45 -4.37
C ASP A 176 -9.45 -22.74 -4.70
N TYR A 177 -8.16 -22.80 -4.38
CA TYR A 177 -7.38 -24.03 -4.48
C TYR A 177 -7.99 -25.15 -3.61
N GLN A 178 -8.33 -24.88 -2.36
CA GLN A 178 -8.98 -25.87 -1.48
C GLN A 178 -10.34 -26.34 -2.00
N ARG A 179 -11.18 -25.43 -2.51
CA ARG A 179 -12.47 -25.78 -3.14
C ARG A 179 -12.29 -26.72 -4.32
N SER A 180 -11.27 -26.48 -5.15
CA SER A 180 -10.97 -27.32 -6.31
C SER A 180 -10.55 -28.75 -5.93
N LEU A 181 -9.82 -28.90 -4.80
CA LEU A 181 -9.34 -30.19 -4.32
C LEU A 181 -10.42 -31.04 -3.63
N LYS A 182 -11.31 -30.41 -2.86
CA LYS A 182 -12.19 -31.14 -1.93
C LYS A 182 -13.59 -31.47 -2.46
N GLN A 183 -14.00 -30.96 -3.63
CA GLN A 183 -15.40 -31.07 -4.13
C GLN A 183 -16.46 -30.72 -3.06
N GLN A 184 -16.11 -29.85 -2.10
CA GLN A 184 -16.99 -29.42 -1.02
C GLN A 184 -17.40 -27.97 -1.27
N GLU A 185 -18.68 -27.67 -1.08
CA GLU A 185 -19.25 -26.32 -1.30
C GLU A 185 -18.73 -25.26 -0.31
N ARG A 186 -18.12 -25.68 0.81
CA ARG A 186 -17.60 -24.77 1.83
C ARG A 186 -16.10 -25.00 2.04
N PRO A 187 -15.23 -24.02 1.73
CA PRO A 187 -13.80 -24.13 2.02
C PRO A 187 -13.59 -24.29 3.54
N GLU A 188 -12.60 -25.08 3.92
CA GLU A 188 -12.07 -25.04 5.29
C GLU A 188 -11.44 -23.67 5.55
N GLU A 189 -11.29 -23.32 6.83
CA GLU A 189 -10.68 -22.07 7.23
C GLU A 189 -9.24 -22.00 6.68
N VAL A 190 -8.94 -20.93 5.93
CA VAL A 190 -7.62 -20.75 5.33
C VAL A 190 -6.62 -20.50 6.45
N GLN A 191 -5.73 -21.46 6.70
CA GLN A 191 -4.69 -21.33 7.72
C GLN A 191 -3.59 -20.41 7.19
N ILE A 192 -3.68 -19.12 7.54
CA ILE A 192 -2.61 -18.17 7.32
C ILE A 192 -1.79 -18.03 8.60
N ASP A 193 -0.48 -18.21 8.47
CA ASP A 193 0.43 -18.13 9.60
C ASP A 193 0.38 -16.74 10.23
N ILE A 194 0.13 -16.71 11.54
CA ILE A 194 0.06 -15.48 12.32
C ILE A 194 1.45 -15.15 12.84
N LEU A 195 1.98 -13.98 12.46
CA LEU A 195 3.22 -13.50 13.02
C LEU A 195 3.00 -13.00 14.44
N THR A 196 3.81 -13.53 15.36
CA THR A 196 3.88 -13.08 16.75
C THR A 196 5.26 -12.47 17.02
N SER A 197 5.45 -11.89 18.19
CA SER A 197 6.77 -11.39 18.62
C SER A 197 7.86 -12.46 18.57
N GLU A 198 7.50 -13.74 18.73
CA GLU A 198 8.43 -14.87 18.72
C GLU A 198 8.72 -15.39 17.30
N THR A 199 7.73 -15.33 16.40
CA THR A 199 7.83 -15.90 15.04
C THR A 199 8.08 -14.89 13.94
N LYS A 200 8.03 -13.58 14.23
CA LYS A 200 8.14 -12.49 13.24
C LYS A 200 9.36 -12.56 12.32
N GLN A 201 10.47 -13.15 12.77
CA GLN A 201 11.68 -13.28 11.94
C GLN A 201 11.49 -14.16 10.71
N LEU A 202 10.49 -15.05 10.70
CA LEU A 202 10.14 -15.86 9.53
C LEU A 202 9.63 -15.01 8.35
N TYR A 203 9.22 -13.76 8.60
CA TYR A 203 8.70 -12.89 7.57
C TYR A 203 9.74 -12.56 6.49
N TRP A 204 11.01 -12.39 6.85
CA TRP A 204 12.07 -12.02 5.91
C TRP A 204 12.17 -12.96 4.71
N GLU A 205 12.13 -14.27 4.96
CA GLU A 205 12.23 -15.29 3.90
C GLU A 205 10.95 -15.42 3.06
N ARG A 206 9.89 -14.71 3.46
CA ARG A 206 8.52 -14.83 2.95
C ARG A 206 7.95 -13.50 2.44
N SER A 207 8.72 -12.41 2.46
CA SER A 207 8.22 -11.05 2.19
C SER A 207 7.48 -10.93 0.86
N ASP A 208 7.92 -11.66 -0.16
CA ASP A 208 7.34 -11.62 -1.51
C ASP A 208 6.14 -12.57 -1.70
N ARG A 209 5.86 -13.41 -0.70
CA ARG A 209 4.76 -14.38 -0.74
C ARG A 209 3.45 -13.79 -0.23
N PHE A 210 3.52 -12.73 0.58
CA PHE A 210 2.36 -12.10 1.22
C PHE A 210 1.44 -13.10 1.97
N ASP A 211 2.02 -14.22 2.44
CA ASP A 211 1.31 -15.40 2.95
C ASP A 211 1.28 -15.47 4.48
N THR A 212 1.42 -14.32 5.13
CA THR A 212 1.39 -14.19 6.59
C THR A 212 0.31 -13.21 7.01
N SER A 213 -0.15 -13.34 8.25
CA SER A 213 -1.12 -12.45 8.87
C SER A 213 -0.54 -11.81 10.12
N VAL A 214 -1.13 -10.69 10.52
CA VAL A 214 -0.75 -9.98 11.74
C VAL A 214 -1.99 -9.59 12.52
N ASP A 215 -1.87 -9.58 13.85
CA ASP A 215 -2.93 -9.14 14.76
C ASP A 215 -2.79 -7.64 15.02
N ILE A 216 -3.83 -6.89 14.66
CA ILE A 216 -3.91 -5.43 14.83
C ILE A 216 -4.93 -5.02 15.89
N ALA A 217 -5.36 -5.93 16.76
CA ALA A 217 -6.17 -5.56 17.90
C ALA A 217 -5.43 -4.59 18.84
N PHE A 218 -6.18 -3.81 19.63
CA PHE A 218 -5.58 -2.89 20.59
C PHE A 218 -4.62 -3.62 21.54
N THR A 219 -3.48 -3.01 21.87
CA THR A 219 -2.33 -3.59 22.62
C THR A 219 -1.51 -4.67 21.91
N GLN A 220 -1.89 -5.08 20.70
CA GLN A 220 -1.11 -6.07 19.96
C GLN A 220 0.09 -5.41 19.25
N PRO A 221 1.26 -6.09 19.20
CA PRO A 221 2.47 -5.54 18.57
C PRO A 221 2.28 -5.13 17.10
N GLY A 222 1.39 -5.80 16.36
CA GLY A 222 1.09 -5.45 14.97
C GLY A 222 0.49 -4.06 14.81
N LEU A 223 -0.35 -3.63 15.76
CA LEU A 223 -0.96 -2.30 15.73
C LEU A 223 0.06 -1.20 16.02
N ASP A 224 0.94 -1.43 17.00
CA ASP A 224 2.05 -0.51 17.30
C ASP A 224 3.01 -0.39 16.11
N ALA A 225 3.35 -1.54 15.49
CA ALA A 225 4.17 -1.58 14.28
C ALA A 225 3.53 -0.79 13.13
N PHE A 226 2.22 -0.95 12.92
CA PHE A 226 1.50 -0.18 11.92
C PHE A 226 1.55 1.34 12.21
N ALA A 227 1.36 1.76 13.46
CA ALA A 227 1.50 3.17 13.84
C ALA A 227 2.91 3.72 13.50
N ARG A 228 3.97 2.94 13.74
CA ARG A 228 5.35 3.35 13.38
C ARG A 228 5.56 3.47 11.86
N VAL A 229 4.87 2.68 11.05
CA VAL A 229 4.90 2.80 9.58
C VAL A 229 4.20 4.09 9.14
N LEU A 230 3.02 4.37 9.68
CA LEU A 230 2.27 5.59 9.37
C LEU A 230 3.07 6.86 9.73
N GLU A 231 3.79 6.85 10.85
CA GLU A 231 4.70 7.96 11.22
C GLU A 231 5.81 8.15 10.19
N LYS A 232 6.47 7.07 9.76
CA LYS A 232 7.53 7.12 8.74
C LYS A 232 7.01 7.60 7.39
N TRP A 233 5.80 7.18 7.02
CA TRP A 233 5.12 7.64 5.81
C TRP A 233 4.89 9.15 5.82
N VAL A 234 4.35 9.68 6.93
CA VAL A 234 4.15 11.13 7.11
C VAL A 234 5.49 11.88 7.12
N ALA A 235 6.49 11.37 7.83
CA ALA A 235 7.81 11.98 7.88
C ALA A 235 8.51 12.02 6.52
N HIS A 236 8.36 10.98 5.69
CA HIS A 236 8.99 10.91 4.37
C HIS A 236 8.41 11.94 3.39
N PHE A 237 7.09 12.05 3.31
CA PHE A 237 6.45 12.93 2.32
C PHE A 237 6.30 14.37 2.78
N LEU A 238 5.96 14.58 4.06
CA LEU A 238 5.61 15.90 4.58
C LEU A 238 6.74 16.53 5.39
N HIS A 239 7.87 15.82 5.58
CA HIS A 239 8.96 16.23 6.46
C HIS A 239 8.47 16.59 7.87
N LEU A 240 7.38 15.95 8.30
CA LEU A 240 6.65 16.23 9.52
C LEU A 240 6.86 15.10 10.53
N GLN A 241 7.41 15.42 11.69
CA GLN A 241 7.54 14.46 12.78
C GLN A 241 6.22 14.40 13.56
N VAL A 242 5.62 13.22 13.57
CA VAL A 242 4.34 12.96 14.26
C VAL A 242 4.48 11.77 15.20
N THR A 243 3.67 11.76 16.25
CA THR A 243 3.47 10.60 17.13
C THR A 243 2.05 10.08 16.97
N ILE A 244 1.91 8.84 16.53
CA ILE A 244 0.67 8.11 16.34
C ILE A 244 0.54 7.06 17.45
N THR A 245 -0.45 7.23 18.33
CA THR A 245 -0.71 6.32 19.45
C THR A 245 -2.03 5.58 19.22
N PRO A 246 -2.05 4.24 19.27
CA PRO A 246 -3.30 3.49 19.22
C PRO A 246 -4.26 3.85 20.36
N LEU A 247 -5.56 3.76 20.09
CA LEU A 247 -6.64 4.04 21.03
C LEU A 247 -7.66 2.90 21.05
N VAL A 248 -8.28 2.67 22.20
CA VAL A 248 -9.42 1.76 22.34
C VAL A 248 -10.74 2.43 21.97
N LYS A 249 -10.87 3.73 22.22
CA LYS A 249 -12.01 4.58 21.87
C LYS A 249 -11.60 6.05 21.88
N ILE A 250 -12.43 6.90 21.29
CA ILE A 250 -12.30 8.36 21.35
C ILE A 250 -13.24 8.88 22.44
N GLU A 251 -12.67 9.48 23.48
CA GLU A 251 -13.42 10.17 24.56
C GLU A 251 -13.07 11.66 24.51
N ASP A 252 -13.59 12.35 23.49
CA ASP A 252 -13.33 13.76 23.27
C ASP A 252 -14.56 14.45 22.67
N ASP A 253 -15.29 15.15 23.54
CA ASP A 253 -16.48 15.92 23.16
C ASP A 253 -16.14 17.14 22.29
N HIS A 254 -14.87 17.54 22.23
CA HIS A 254 -14.37 18.69 21.48
C HIS A 254 -13.33 18.26 20.45
N TRP A 255 -13.48 17.05 19.87
CA TRP A 255 -12.71 16.62 18.70
C TRP A 255 -12.70 17.75 17.67
N LEU A 256 -11.50 18.19 17.27
CA LEU A 256 -11.32 19.25 16.26
C LEU A 256 -11.10 18.69 14.86
N TRP A 257 -10.39 17.56 14.75
CA TRP A 257 -10.00 17.00 13.46
C TRP A 257 -9.99 15.48 13.48
N HIS A 258 -10.29 14.89 12.33
CA HIS A 258 -10.24 13.45 12.13
C HIS A 258 -9.82 13.08 10.71
N LEU A 259 -9.41 11.83 10.53
CA LEU A 259 -8.95 11.29 9.26
C LEU A 259 -9.25 9.79 9.17
N GLY A 260 -9.96 9.37 8.14
CA GLY A 260 -10.07 7.95 7.82
C GLY A 260 -8.86 7.46 7.03
N LEU A 261 -8.28 6.33 7.43
CA LEU A 261 -7.22 5.64 6.67
C LEU A 261 -7.77 4.88 5.46
N ASP A 262 -9.09 4.72 5.38
CA ASP A 262 -9.82 4.14 4.25
C ASP A 262 -11.16 4.86 4.06
N MET A 263 -11.91 4.46 3.03
CA MET A 263 -13.19 5.10 2.69
C MET A 263 -14.28 4.89 3.75
N ASN A 264 -14.35 3.70 4.37
CA ASN A 264 -15.35 3.39 5.38
C ASN A 264 -15.07 4.14 6.68
N ALA A 265 -13.81 4.15 7.14
CA ALA A 265 -13.42 4.92 8.32
C ALA A 265 -13.67 6.41 8.09
N THR A 266 -13.38 6.93 6.88
CA THR A 266 -13.69 8.32 6.53
C THR A 266 -15.18 8.61 6.65
N ALA A 267 -16.05 7.74 6.11
CA ALA A 267 -17.49 7.92 6.18
C ALA A 267 -18.03 7.84 7.62
N ILE A 268 -17.55 6.88 8.42
CA ILE A 268 -17.99 6.69 9.81
C ILE A 268 -17.55 7.89 10.66
N LEU A 269 -16.29 8.31 10.58
CA LEU A 269 -15.79 9.43 11.37
C LEU A 269 -16.46 10.76 10.97
N ASN A 270 -16.76 10.97 9.68
CA ASN A 270 -17.52 12.14 9.23
C ASN A 270 -18.93 12.19 9.84
N ASP A 271 -19.63 11.05 9.90
CA ASP A 271 -20.97 10.98 10.49
C ASP A 271 -20.92 11.23 12.01
N LEU A 272 -19.95 10.65 12.71
CA LEU A 272 -19.70 10.90 14.14
C LEU A 272 -19.39 12.38 14.41
N TYR A 273 -18.53 13.00 13.60
CA TYR A 273 -18.22 14.43 13.73
C TYR A 273 -19.43 15.32 13.51
N ALA A 274 -20.28 14.98 12.55
CA ALA A 274 -21.51 15.70 12.26
C ALA A 274 -22.61 15.47 13.32
N GLY A 275 -22.35 14.68 14.37
CA GLY A 275 -23.32 14.34 15.41
C GLY A 275 -24.47 13.47 14.91
N LYS A 276 -24.27 12.71 13.83
CA LYS A 276 -25.28 11.76 13.32
C LYS A 276 -25.19 10.45 14.08
N ASP A 277 -26.34 9.80 14.23
CA ASP A 277 -26.39 8.44 14.76
C ASP A 277 -25.72 7.45 13.80
N VAL A 278 -24.75 6.70 14.31
CA VAL A 278 -24.08 5.60 13.59
C VAL A 278 -24.50 4.29 14.25
N SER A 279 -24.98 3.34 13.44
CA SER A 279 -25.40 2.04 13.96
C SER A 279 -24.24 1.25 14.56
N GLU A 280 -24.53 0.37 15.52
CA GLU A 280 -23.52 -0.51 16.12
C GLU A 280 -22.80 -1.36 15.06
N ASP A 281 -23.52 -1.85 14.04
CA ASP A 281 -22.92 -2.65 12.98
C ASP A 281 -21.86 -1.86 12.19
N ARG A 282 -22.10 -0.58 11.90
CA ARG A 282 -21.10 0.30 11.27
C ARG A 282 -19.96 0.63 12.22
N LEU A 283 -20.22 0.81 13.51
CA LEU A 283 -19.14 1.03 14.48
C LEU A 283 -18.24 -0.21 14.62
N ARG A 284 -18.79 -1.43 14.48
CA ARG A 284 -18.01 -2.67 14.44
C ARG A 284 -17.13 -2.82 13.20
N GLU A 285 -17.37 -2.05 12.14
CA GLU A 285 -16.48 -2.01 10.98
C GLU A 285 -15.15 -1.31 11.30
N ILE A 286 -15.10 -0.45 12.33
CA ILE A 286 -13.85 0.16 12.81
C ILE A 286 -13.00 -0.92 13.47
N LEU A 287 -11.81 -1.14 12.91
CA LEU A 287 -10.85 -2.14 13.38
C LEU A 287 -9.89 -1.54 14.40
N CYS A 288 -9.40 -0.33 14.14
CA CYS A 288 -8.50 0.36 15.04
C CYS A 288 -8.64 1.88 14.95
N LEU A 289 -8.31 2.53 16.06
CA LEU A 289 -8.32 3.97 16.23
C LEU A 289 -6.94 4.44 16.65
N PHE A 290 -6.57 5.66 16.26
CA PHE A 290 -5.33 6.29 16.69
C PHE A 290 -5.58 7.76 17.05
N LYS A 291 -4.67 8.31 17.86
CA LYS A 291 -4.44 9.75 17.92
C LYS A 291 -3.09 10.07 17.29
N LEU A 292 -3.06 11.06 16.42
CA LEU A 292 -1.86 11.67 15.88
C LEU A 292 -1.62 13.01 16.56
N THR A 293 -0.38 13.25 16.98
CA THR A 293 0.08 14.52 17.56
C THR A 293 1.38 14.94 16.90
N ALA A 294 1.63 16.24 16.82
CA ALA A 294 2.87 16.80 16.32
C ALA A 294 3.26 18.01 17.17
N GLU A 295 4.56 18.23 17.39
CA GLU A 295 5.03 19.40 18.14
C GLU A 295 4.92 20.69 17.32
N THR A 296 5.13 20.59 15.99
CA THR A 296 5.12 21.69 15.03
C THR A 296 4.53 21.24 13.70
N GLY A 297 4.21 22.17 12.80
CA GLY A 297 3.80 21.88 11.41
C GLY A 297 2.30 21.65 11.19
N LEU A 298 1.51 21.59 12.28
CA LEU A 298 0.06 21.65 12.21
C LEU A 298 -0.42 23.11 12.35
N LYS A 299 -1.66 23.38 11.91
CA LYS A 299 -2.31 24.68 12.06
C LYS A 299 -2.32 25.14 13.53
N PRO A 300 -2.18 26.44 13.82
CA PRO A 300 -2.19 26.95 15.20
C PRO A 300 -3.43 26.55 16.01
N GLU A 301 -4.58 26.41 15.36
CA GLU A 301 -5.85 25.99 15.97
C GLU A 301 -5.78 24.54 16.52
N MET A 302 -4.89 23.72 15.99
CA MET A 302 -4.65 22.34 16.44
C MET A 302 -3.70 22.25 17.63
N ALA A 303 -3.16 23.38 18.13
CA ALA A 303 -2.24 23.36 19.26
C ALA A 303 -2.89 22.68 20.48
N GLY A 304 -2.24 21.62 20.98
CA GLY A 304 -2.72 20.83 22.11
C GLY A 304 -3.86 19.84 21.80
N HIS A 305 -4.33 19.76 20.55
CA HIS A 305 -5.41 18.86 20.14
C HIS A 305 -4.89 17.79 19.18
N PRO A 306 -5.25 16.50 19.38
CA PRO A 306 -4.85 15.45 18.47
C PRO A 306 -5.67 15.47 17.17
N VAL A 307 -5.14 14.83 16.14
CA VAL A 307 -5.91 14.36 14.98
C VAL A 307 -6.34 12.92 15.26
N TYR A 308 -7.64 12.64 15.28
CA TYR A 308 -8.13 11.27 15.43
C TYR A 308 -8.09 10.53 14.10
N MET A 309 -7.67 9.27 14.12
CA MET A 309 -7.60 8.44 12.93
C MET A 309 -8.33 7.12 13.14
N GLY A 310 -8.87 6.56 12.06
CA GLY A 310 -9.48 5.24 12.08
C GLY A 310 -9.17 4.42 10.84
N LEU A 311 -9.08 3.11 11.00
CA LEU A 311 -9.07 2.13 9.92
C LEU A 311 -10.28 1.21 10.09
N ALA A 312 -10.98 0.93 9.01
CA ALA A 312 -12.19 0.14 8.99
C ALA A 312 -12.20 -0.85 7.82
N MET A 313 -12.94 -1.94 8.00
CA MET A 313 -13.27 -2.86 6.91
C MET A 313 -14.56 -2.44 6.20
N ASN A 314 -14.76 -2.92 4.98
CA ASN A 314 -16.08 -2.87 4.34
C ASN A 314 -16.97 -4.04 4.81
N ALA A 315 -18.22 -4.05 4.35
CA ALA A 315 -19.18 -5.13 4.66
C ALA A 315 -18.74 -6.54 4.21
N ALA A 316 -17.75 -6.66 3.33
CA ALA A 316 -17.16 -7.93 2.90
C ALA A 316 -15.99 -8.38 3.79
N GLY A 317 -15.68 -7.65 4.87
CA GLY A 317 -14.54 -7.95 5.74
C GLY A 317 -13.20 -7.62 5.10
N ILE A 318 -13.15 -6.64 4.18
CA ILE A 318 -11.91 -6.25 3.49
C ILE A 318 -11.51 -4.82 3.91
N VAL A 319 -10.23 -4.65 4.23
CA VAL A 319 -9.57 -3.35 4.38
C VAL A 319 -8.89 -2.98 3.08
N SER A 320 -9.14 -1.76 2.61
CA SER A 320 -8.39 -1.15 1.51
C SER A 320 -7.97 0.25 1.95
N ALA A 321 -6.75 0.35 2.51
CA ALA A 321 -6.25 1.61 3.00
C ALA A 321 -5.95 2.59 1.84
N LYS A 322 -6.00 3.87 2.17
CA LYS A 322 -5.68 5.01 1.32
C LYS A 322 -4.62 5.85 2.01
N PRO A 323 -3.34 5.44 1.99
CA PRO A 323 -2.25 6.21 2.60
C PRO A 323 -2.13 7.66 2.08
N GLN A 324 -2.69 7.96 0.91
CA GLN A 324 -2.81 9.34 0.39
C GLN A 324 -3.58 10.25 1.35
N ASN A 325 -4.55 9.72 2.10
CA ASN A 325 -5.35 10.50 3.04
C ASN A 325 -4.46 11.19 4.09
N LEU A 326 -3.40 10.51 4.55
CA LEU A 326 -2.42 11.08 5.48
C LEU A 326 -1.59 12.22 4.88
N LEU A 327 -1.50 12.31 3.56
CA LEU A 327 -0.70 13.32 2.88
C LEU A 327 -1.49 14.60 2.61
N VAL A 328 -2.81 14.47 2.39
CA VAL A 328 -3.65 15.62 1.96
C VAL A 328 -4.70 16.07 2.97
N ASN A 329 -5.05 15.24 3.95
CA ASN A 329 -6.10 15.56 4.92
C ASN A 329 -5.58 15.93 6.31
N LEU A 330 -4.25 16.03 6.50
CA LEU A 330 -3.69 16.57 7.75
C LEU A 330 -3.88 18.09 7.81
N PRO A 331 -4.17 18.66 8.99
CA PRO A 331 -4.34 20.10 9.16
C PRO A 331 -2.96 20.77 9.24
N LEU A 332 -2.23 20.76 8.14
CA LEU A 332 -0.90 21.35 8.03
C LEU A 332 -0.98 22.88 8.11
N SER A 333 0.00 23.51 8.75
CA SER A 333 0.16 24.96 8.69
C SER A 333 0.43 25.40 7.25
N ASP A 334 -0.10 26.55 6.86
CA ASP A 334 0.28 27.18 5.59
C ASP A 334 1.81 27.42 5.60
N ALA A 335 2.47 27.06 4.49
CA ALA A 335 3.92 27.16 4.33
C ALA A 335 4.42 28.62 4.33
#